data_AF-A0A2J8UHD9-F1
#
_entry.id   AF-A0A2J8UHD9-F1
#
_cell.length_a   1.000
_cell.length_b   1.000
_cell.length_c   1.000
_cell.angle_alpha   90.00
_cell.angle_beta   90.00
_cell.angle_gamma   90.00
#
_symmetry.space_group_name_H-M   'P 1'
#
loop_
_entity.id
_entity.type
_entity.pdbx_description
1 polymer ?
#
loop_
_entity_poly.entity_id
_entity_poly.type
_entity_poly.pdbx_seq_one_letter_code
_entity_poly.pdbx_strand_id
1 'polypeptide(L)' 'MSLWGLVSKMPPEKVQRLYVDFPQHLRHLLGDWLESQPWEFLVGSDAFCCNLASALLSDTVQRL' A
#
# COMPACT_ATOMS: atom_id res chain seq x y z
N MET A 1 -4.41 14.58 -2.90
CA MET A 1 -4.42 14.30 -1.45
C MET A 1 -4.63 12.81 -1.29
N SER A 2 -3.76 12.09 -0.60
CA SER A 2 -3.95 10.65 -0.38
C SER A 2 -5.11 10.38 0.59
N LEU A 3 -5.87 9.32 0.32
CA LEU A 3 -6.85 8.75 1.25
C LEU A 3 -6.17 8.38 2.57
N TRP A 4 -4.91 7.94 2.52
CA TRP A 4 -4.13 7.66 3.70
C TRP A 4 -3.93 8.88 4.61
N GLY A 5 -3.82 10.09 4.05
CA GLY A 5 -3.75 11.34 4.82
C GLY A 5 -4.99 11.62 5.67
N LEU A 6 -6.14 11.03 5.33
CA LEU A 6 -7.37 11.06 6.14
C LEU A 6 -7.38 9.92 7.16
N VAL A 7 -6.98 8.72 6.74
CA VAL A 7 -7.01 7.52 7.58
C VAL A 7 -5.95 7.57 8.70
N SER A 8 -4.78 8.15 8.45
CA SER A 8 -3.71 8.30 9.45
C SER A 8 -4.10 9.20 10.64
N LYS A 9 -5.12 10.05 10.45
CA LYS A 9 -5.67 10.92 11.51
C LYS A 9 -6.81 10.26 12.29
N MET A 10 -7.24 9.05 11.90
CA MET A 10 -8.29 8.33 12.61
C MET A 10 -7.75 7.61 13.85
N PRO A 11 -8.60 7.36 14.85
CA PRO A 11 -8.22 6.58 16.02
C PRO A 11 -7.69 5.19 15.61
N PRO A 12 -6.55 4.75 16.16
CA PRO A 12 -5.89 3.52 15.73
C PRO A 12 -6.75 2.28 15.98
N GLU A 13 -7.67 2.29 16.95
CA GLU A 13 -8.56 1.15 17.23
C GLU A 13 -9.44 0.76 16.02
N LYS A 14 -9.73 1.72 15.14
CA LYS A 14 -10.56 1.49 13.95
C LYS A 14 -9.79 0.87 12.78
N VAL A 15 -8.46 0.99 12.79
CA VAL A 15 -7.63 0.67 11.62
C VAL A 15 -6.56 -0.39 11.91
N GLN A 16 -6.16 -0.57 13.18
CA GLN A 16 -5.16 -1.57 13.58
C GLN A 16 -5.51 -2.99 13.14
N ARG A 17 -6.80 -3.36 13.17
CA ARG A 17 -7.26 -4.69 12.72
C ARG A 17 -7.19 -4.89 11.21
N LEU A 18 -7.00 -3.83 10.42
CA LEU A 18 -6.91 -3.91 8.96
C LEU A 18 -5.46 -4.11 8.48
N TYR A 19 -4.47 -3.83 9.33
CA TYR A 19 -3.03 -3.89 9.00
C TYR A 19 -2.31 -5.03 9.72
N VAL A 20 -2.99 -6.16 9.93
CA VAL A 20 -2.42 -7.32 10.63
C VAL A 20 -1.31 -7.97 9.80
N ASP A 21 -1.56 -8.13 8.48
CA ASP A 21 -0.64 -8.80 7.57
C ASP A 21 0.23 -7.82 6.74
N PHE A 22 -0.15 -6.54 6.69
CA PHE A 22 0.54 -5.52 5.91
C PHE A 22 1.16 -4.42 6.80
N PRO A 23 2.46 -4.12 6.69
CA PRO A 23 3.12 -3.18 7.60
C PRO A 23 2.56 -1.75 7.49
N GLN A 24 2.08 -1.20 8.60
CA GLN A 24 1.51 0.15 8.65
C GLN A 24 2.52 1.25 8.27
N HIS A 25 3.81 1.05 8.55
CA HIS A 25 4.86 2.00 8.14
C HIS A 25 4.96 2.09 6.61
N LEU A 26 4.76 0.97 5.92
CA LEU A 26 4.89 0.86 4.47
C LEU A 26 3.67 1.53 3.82
N ARG A 27 2.48 1.36 4.43
CA ARG A 27 1.28 2.11 4.04
C ARG A 27 1.44 3.62 4.17
N HIS A 28 2.14 4.11 5.21
CA HIS A 28 2.46 5.53 5.35
C HIS A 28 3.43 6.03 4.29
N LEU A 29 4.49 5.27 4.03
CA LEU A 29 5.58 5.66 3.14
C LEU A 29 5.17 5.62 1.66
N LEU A 30 4.36 4.62 1.28
CA LEU A 30 3.82 4.45 -0.07
C LEU A 30 2.35 4.89 -0.19
N GLY A 31 1.90 5.81 0.66
CA GLY A 31 0.50 6.23 0.73
C GLY A 31 -0.13 6.54 -0.62
N ASP A 32 0.49 7.47 -1.36
CA ASP A 32 0.06 7.89 -2.70
C ASP A 32 0.23 6.81 -3.76
N TRP A 33 1.36 6.09 -3.74
CA TRP A 33 1.67 5.05 -4.73
C TRP A 33 0.68 3.89 -4.64
N LEU A 34 0.38 3.43 -3.42
CA LEU A 34 -0.58 2.36 -3.21
C LEU A 34 -1.98 2.76 -3.70
N GLU A 35 -2.34 4.03 -3.63
CA GLU A 35 -3.66 4.48 -4.07
C GLU A 35 -3.77 4.64 -5.59
N SER A 36 -2.65 4.77 -6.30
CA SER A 36 -2.63 4.84 -7.76
C SER A 36 -2.56 3.48 -8.44
N GLN A 37 -2.38 2.39 -7.70
CA GLN A 37 -2.28 1.06 -8.28
C GLN A 37 -3.66 0.50 -8.62
N PRO A 38 -3.81 -0.20 -9.75
CA PRO A 38 -5.11 -0.68 -10.18
C PRO A 38 -5.36 -2.07 -9.60
N TRP A 39 -5.63 -2.11 -8.29
CA TRP A 39 -5.79 -3.34 -7.50
C TRP A 39 -6.88 -4.28 -8.05
N GLU A 40 -7.85 -3.75 -8.79
CA GLU A 40 -8.91 -4.51 -9.45
C GLU A 40 -8.39 -5.53 -10.47
N PHE A 41 -7.17 -5.34 -10.99
CA PHE A 41 -6.54 -6.27 -11.94
C PHE A 41 -5.63 -7.30 -11.29
N LEU A 42 -5.55 -7.35 -9.96
CA LEU A 42 -4.86 -8.45 -9.27
C LEU A 42 -5.67 -9.74 -9.39
N VAL A 43 -5.54 -10.42 -10.52
CA VAL A 43 -6.24 -11.68 -10.81
C VAL A 43 -5.21 -12.81 -10.88
N GLY A 44 -5.01 -13.48 -9.73
CA GLY A 44 -4.14 -14.65 -9.65
C GLY A 44 -2.64 -14.33 -9.73
N SER A 45 -1.83 -15.36 -9.99
CA SER A 45 -0.37 -15.22 -10.15
C SER A 45 -0.03 -15.05 -11.62
N ASP A 46 -0.02 -13.80 -12.08
CA ASP A 46 0.35 -13.44 -13.44
C ASP A 46 1.58 -12.50 -13.46
N ALA A 47 2.06 -12.19 -14.66
CA ALA A 47 3.18 -11.28 -14.85
C ALA A 47 2.89 -9.87 -14.32
N PHE A 48 1.61 -9.46 -14.30
CA PHE A 48 1.19 -8.18 -13.77
C PHE A 48 1.43 -8.09 -12.26
N CYS A 49 1.04 -9.12 -11.50
CA CYS A 49 1.31 -9.22 -10.07
C CYS A 49 2.82 -9.15 -9.76
N CYS A 50 3.65 -9.85 -10.54
CA CYS A 50 5.11 -9.81 -10.37
C CYS A 50 5.69 -8.42 -10.68
N ASN A 51 5.20 -7.75 -11.71
CA ASN A 51 5.62 -6.39 -12.07
C ASN A 51 5.20 -5.37 -11.00
N LEU A 52 3.98 -5.49 -10.47
CA LEU A 52 3.47 -4.64 -9.42
C LEU A 52 4.24 -4.83 -8.11
N ALA A 53 4.54 -6.08 -7.74
CA ALA A 53 5.37 -6.39 -6.58
C ALA A 53 6.78 -5.83 -6.73
N SER A 54 7.37 -5.96 -7.93
CA SER A 54 8.70 -5.40 -8.23
C SER A 54 8.70 -3.87 -8.14
N ALA A 55 7.65 -3.21 -8.65
CA ALA A 55 7.49 -1.77 -8.56
C ALA A 55 7.30 -1.31 -7.11
N LEU A 56 6.49 -2.03 -6.31
CA LEU A 56 6.32 -1.77 -4.88
C LEU A 56 7.67 -1.80 -4.16
N LEU A 57 8.47 -2.86 -4.39
CA LEU A 57 9.78 -3.00 -3.76
C LEU A 57 10.74 -1.88 -4.22
N SER A 58 10.78 -1.55 -5.51
CA SER A 58 11.59 -0.46 -6.03
C SER A 58 11.24 0.88 -5.40
N ASP A 59 9.95 1.22 -5.32
CA ASP A 59 9.48 2.46 -4.71
C ASP A 59 9.75 2.49 -3.20
N THR A 60 9.63 1.36 -2.49
CA THR A 60 10.04 1.30 -1.08
C THR A 60 11.51 1.61 -0.89
N VAL A 61 12.39 1.04 -1.72
CA VAL A 61 13.84 1.26 -1.63
C VAL A 61 14.21 2.71 -1.96
N GLN A 62 13.52 3.34 -2.93
CA GLN A 62 13.78 4.74 -3.27
C GLN A 62 13.36 5.75 -2.18
N ARG A 63 12.43 5.37 -1.31
CA ARG A 63 11.82 6.25 -0.30
C ARG A 63 12.29 5.93 1.14
N LEU A 64 13.07 4.87 1.31
CA LEU A 64 13.79 4.50 2.54
C LEU A 64 15.04 5.37 2.70
#